data_AF-A0A9Q9F849-F1
#
_entry.id   AF-A0A9Q9F849-F1
#
_cell.length_a   1.000
_cell.length_b   1.000
_cell.length_c   1.000
_cell.angle_alpha   90.00
_cell.angle_beta   90.00
_cell.angle_gamma   90.00
#
_symmetry.space_group_name_H-M   'P 1'
#
loop_
_entity.id
_entity.type
_entity.pdbx_description
1 polymer ?
#
loop_
_entity_poly.entity_id
_entity_poly.type
_entity_poly.pdbx_seq_one_letter_code
_entity_poly.pdbx_strand_id
1 'polypeptide(L)'
;MIQLPGDGVDVLTYNGQPLVNTAFPEIGCKARARVVKVTFTQVVVQIFEIEKRRTAIEYRGIFRQMDFDPNAHLCDKFRKGDVVECTILSYGDNGIFVNF
;
A
#
# COMPACT_ATOMS: atom_id res chain seq x y z
N MET A 1 -7.62 2.81 40.29
CA MET A 1 -7.36 2.71 38.83
C MET A 1 -8.60 3.28 38.15
N ILE A 2 -8.47 4.39 37.41
CA ILE A 2 -9.62 5.01 36.75
C ILE A 2 -9.81 4.27 35.42
N GLN A 3 -10.88 3.50 35.29
CA GLN A 3 -11.27 2.92 34.00
C GLN A 3 -11.87 4.03 33.14
N LEU A 4 -11.30 4.26 31.97
CA LEU A 4 -11.84 5.21 31.02
C LEU A 4 -13.06 4.58 30.33
N PRO A 5 -14.10 5.35 29.98
CA PRO A 5 -15.18 4.84 29.13
C PRO A 5 -14.58 4.41 27.78
N GLY A 6 -14.50 3.09 27.55
CA GLY A 6 -13.77 2.50 26.43
C GLY A 6 -12.80 1.39 26.83
N ASP A 7 -12.37 1.32 28.08
CA ASP A 7 -11.56 0.22 28.59
C ASP A 7 -12.40 -1.08 28.62
N GLY A 8 -12.10 -2.03 27.73
CA GLY A 8 -12.74 -3.34 27.67
C GLY A 8 -13.78 -3.51 26.56
N VAL A 9 -14.01 -2.50 25.72
CA VAL A 9 -14.81 -2.70 24.49
C VAL A 9 -13.92 -3.21 23.37
N ASP A 10 -13.90 -4.53 23.23
CA ASP A 10 -13.52 -5.23 21.99
C ASP A 10 -14.58 -4.93 20.91
N VAL A 11 -14.56 -3.73 20.33
CA VAL A 11 -15.66 -3.32 19.41
C VAL A 11 -15.68 -4.15 18.11
N LEU A 12 -14.67 -4.98 17.83
CA LEU A 12 -14.55 -5.70 16.55
C LEU A 12 -13.92 -7.10 16.67
N THR A 13 -14.28 -7.91 17.67
CA THR A 13 -13.87 -9.34 17.71
C THR A 13 -15.09 -10.27 17.58
N TYR A 14 -15.00 -11.28 16.71
CA TYR A 14 -15.92 -12.42 16.64
C TYR A 14 -15.13 -13.68 16.96
N ASN A 15 -15.54 -14.42 17.99
CA ASN A 15 -14.83 -15.61 18.50
C ASN A 15 -13.35 -15.35 18.88
N GLY A 16 -13.05 -14.18 19.46
CA GLY A 16 -11.69 -13.83 19.90
C GLY A 16 -10.73 -13.50 18.74
N GLN A 17 -11.23 -13.41 17.51
CA GLN A 17 -10.48 -12.96 16.35
C GLN A 17 -11.03 -11.61 15.88
N PRO A 18 -10.16 -10.67 15.45
CA PRO A 18 -10.62 -9.43 14.86
C PRO A 18 -11.48 -9.71 13.62
N LEU A 19 -12.65 -9.07 13.58
CA LEU A 19 -13.70 -9.27 12.58
C LEU A 19 -13.23 -8.88 11.17
N VAL A 20 -12.19 -8.05 11.08
CA VAL A 20 -11.49 -7.70 9.85
C VAL A 20 -9.99 -7.96 10.04
N ASN A 21 -9.46 -8.95 9.32
CA ASN A 21 -8.01 -9.19 9.27
C ASN A 21 -7.37 -8.24 8.25
N THR A 22 -7.11 -6.99 8.67
CA THR A 22 -6.39 -6.02 7.85
C THR A 22 -4.90 -6.28 7.93
N ALA A 23 -4.30 -6.79 6.85
CA ALA A 23 -2.85 -6.79 6.72
C ALA A 23 -2.36 -5.36 6.48
N PHE A 24 -1.55 -4.84 7.40
CA PHE A 24 -0.93 -3.54 7.23
C PHE A 24 0.35 -3.68 6.39
N PRO A 25 0.62 -2.72 5.49
CA PRO A 25 1.83 -2.71 4.69
C PRO A 25 3.00 -2.34 5.57
N GLU A 26 3.81 -3.30 5.99
CA GLU A 26 5.03 -3.06 6.76
C GLU A 26 6.22 -2.71 5.84
N ILE A 27 7.17 -1.92 6.35
CA ILE A 27 8.38 -1.56 5.60
C ILE A 27 9.20 -2.83 5.31
N GLY A 28 9.58 -3.01 4.04
CA GLY A 28 10.32 -4.18 3.55
C GLY A 28 9.43 -5.32 3.04
N CYS A 29 8.13 -5.28 3.28
CA CYS A 29 7.22 -6.30 2.76
C CYS A 29 7.04 -6.18 1.23
N LYS A 30 6.85 -7.33 0.59
CA LYS A 30 6.44 -7.41 -0.81
C LYS A 30 4.93 -7.28 -0.92
N ALA A 31 4.49 -6.44 -1.83
CA ALA A 31 3.10 -6.15 -2.09
C ALA A 31 2.78 -6.24 -3.59
N ARG A 32 1.51 -6.50 -3.92
CA ARG A 32 1.01 -6.38 -5.29
C ARG A 32 0.08 -5.19 -5.36
N ALA A 33 0.29 -4.38 -6.38
CA ALA A 33 -0.43 -3.15 -6.58
C ALA A 33 -0.92 -3.04 -8.01
N ARG A 34 -2.05 -2.35 -8.20
CA ARG A 34 -2.58 -2.00 -9.52
C ARG A 34 -2.22 -0.57 -9.85
N VAL A 35 -1.72 -0.31 -11.05
CA VAL A 35 -1.41 1.03 -11.53
C VAL A 35 -2.70 1.80 -11.79
N VAL A 36 -2.90 2.92 -11.09
CA VAL A 36 -4.09 3.76 -11.23
C VAL A 36 -3.81 4.94 -12.16
N LYS A 37 -2.64 5.56 -11.99
CA LYS A 37 -2.25 6.74 -12.77
C LYS A 37 -0.75 6.74 -13.00
N VAL A 38 -0.37 6.98 -14.24
CA VAL A 38 1.04 7.16 -14.65
C VAL A 38 1.24 8.61 -15.02
N THR A 39 2.28 9.22 -14.47
CA THR A 39 2.77 10.56 -14.81
C THR A 39 4.23 10.42 -15.23
N PHE A 40 4.79 11.42 -15.92
CA PHE A 40 6.18 11.42 -16.36
C PHE A 40 7.20 11.12 -15.25
N THR A 41 6.94 11.59 -14.02
CA THR A 41 7.88 11.50 -12.89
C THR A 41 7.44 10.54 -11.78
N GLN A 42 6.19 10.10 -11.79
CA GLN A 42 5.61 9.31 -10.70
C GLN A 42 4.53 8.36 -11.19
N VAL A 43 4.47 7.18 -10.58
CA VAL A 43 3.41 6.19 -10.79
C VAL A 43 2.61 6.07 -9.50
N VAL A 44 1.31 6.29 -9.58
CA VAL A 44 0.38 6.07 -8.48
C VAL A 44 -0.23 4.69 -8.63
N VAL A 45 -0.07 3.89 -7.59
CA VAL A 45 -0.56 2.52 -7.52
C VAL A 45 -1.52 2.32 -6.35
N GLN A 46 -2.30 1.25 -6.42
CA GLN A 46 -3.26 0.85 -5.41
C GLN A 46 -2.92 -0.56 -4.95
N ILE A 47 -2.41 -0.67 -3.73
CA ILE A 47 -1.96 -1.91 -3.10
C ILE A 47 -3.18 -2.64 -2.56
N PHE A 48 -3.38 -3.88 -3.00
CA PHE A 48 -4.52 -4.71 -2.60
C PHE A 48 -4.08 -6.06 -1.98
N GLU A 49 -2.79 -6.39 -2.05
CA GLU A 49 -2.25 -7.64 -1.55
C GLU A 49 -0.85 -7.38 -0.97
N ILE A 50 -0.58 -7.90 0.22
CA ILE A 50 0.68 -7.76 0.94
C ILE A 50 1.07 -9.15 1.43
N GLU A 51 2.28 -9.62 1.09
CA GLU A 51 2.78 -10.95 1.47
C GLU A 51 1.77 -12.10 1.23
N LYS A 52 1.11 -12.08 0.07
CA LYS A 52 0.06 -13.06 -0.31
C LYS A 52 -1.22 -13.00 0.52
N ARG A 53 -1.39 -11.98 1.36
CA ARG A 53 -2.62 -11.68 2.10
C ARG A 53 -3.35 -10.54 1.41
N ARG A 54 -4.62 -10.79 1.06
CA ARG A 54 -5.48 -9.74 0.50
C ARG A 54 -5.87 -8.76 1.60
N THR A 55 -5.69 -7.49 1.35
CA THR A 55 -6.09 -6.44 2.29
C THR A 55 -7.58 -6.14 2.12
N ALA A 56 -8.30 -5.92 3.21
CA ALA A 56 -9.70 -5.50 3.15
C ALA A 56 -9.83 -4.05 2.66
N ILE A 57 -8.79 -3.24 2.92
CA ILE A 57 -8.67 -1.86 2.44
C ILE A 57 -7.54 -1.77 1.43
N GLU A 58 -7.73 -0.97 0.39
CA GLU A 58 -6.71 -0.76 -0.63
C GLU A 58 -5.88 0.48 -0.26
N TYR A 59 -4.56 0.35 -0.25
CA TYR A 59 -3.66 1.44 0.15
C TYR A 59 -3.12 2.16 -1.08
N ARG A 60 -3.01 3.49 -1.00
CA ARG A 60 -2.40 4.29 -2.06
C ARG A 60 -0.88 4.23 -1.96
N GLY A 61 -0.24 3.74 -3.03
CA GLY A 61 1.21 3.73 -3.20
C GLY A 61 1.68 4.74 -4.24
N ILE A 62 2.91 5.23 -4.07
CA ILE A 62 3.60 6.13 -5.00
C ILE A 62 4.98 5.55 -5.28
N PHE A 63 5.26 5.30 -6.55
CA PHE A 63 6.60 5.05 -7.04
C PHE A 63 7.16 6.32 -7.67
N ARG A 64 8.38 6.67 -7.28
CA ARG A 64 9.17 7.75 -7.87
C ARG A 64 10.54 7.20 -8.21
N GLN A 65 10.96 7.38 -9.46
CA GLN A 65 12.30 7.00 -9.89
C GLN A 65 13.31 7.95 -9.22
N MET A 66 14.29 7.41 -8.50
CA MET A 66 15.33 8.24 -7.85
C MET A 66 16.25 8.89 -8.88
N ASP A 67 16.64 8.13 -9.91
CA ASP A 67 17.45 8.61 -11.02
C ASP A 67 16.55 9.03 -12.17
N PHE A 68 16.31 10.34 -12.30
CA PHE A 68 15.56 10.90 -13.42
C PHE A 68 16.35 10.71 -14.71
N ASP A 69 16.00 9.67 -15.49
CA ASP A 69 16.47 9.52 -16.85
C ASP A 69 15.44 10.16 -17.80
N PRO A 70 15.78 11.28 -18.47
CA PRO A 70 14.87 11.98 -19.37
C PRO A 70 14.44 11.12 -20.58
N ASN A 71 15.18 10.06 -20.92
CA ASN A 71 14.84 9.13 -22.00
C ASN A 71 14.01 7.92 -21.54
N ALA A 72 13.92 7.67 -20.23
CA ALA A 72 13.12 6.58 -19.69
C ALA A 72 11.74 7.12 -19.26
N HIS A 73 10.79 7.16 -20.18
CA HIS A 73 9.44 7.53 -19.83
C HIS A 73 8.75 6.40 -19.08
N LEU A 74 8.33 6.67 -17.84
CA LEU A 74 7.55 5.71 -17.04
C LEU A 74 6.25 5.27 -17.75
N CYS A 75 5.73 6.10 -18.65
CA CYS A 75 4.59 5.82 -19.51
C CYS A 75 4.84 4.65 -20.49
N ASP A 76 6.08 4.37 -20.85
CA ASP A 76 6.42 3.25 -21.74
C ASP A 76 6.49 1.93 -20.98
N LYS A 77 6.82 1.98 -19.69
CA LYS A 77 6.99 0.81 -18.81
C LYS A 77 5.72 0.39 -18.10
N PHE A 78 4.85 1.35 -17.77
CA PHE A 78 3.65 1.10 -16.97
C PHE A 78 2.41 1.63 -17.67
N ARG A 79 1.35 0.84 -17.68
CA ARG A 79 0.02 1.25 -18.16
C ARG A 79 -0.99 1.24 -17.03
N LYS A 80 -2.02 2.07 -17.18
CA LYS A 80 -3.14 2.08 -16.24
C LYS A 80 -3.84 0.72 -16.27
N GLY A 81 -4.04 0.14 -15.08
CA GLY A 81 -4.65 -1.16 -14.89
C GLY A 81 -3.65 -2.30 -14.72
N ASP A 82 -2.37 -2.09 -15.02
CA ASP A 82 -1.34 -3.12 -14.86
C ASP A 82 -1.18 -3.51 -13.39
N VAL A 83 -0.91 -4.79 -13.16
CA VAL A 83 -0.62 -5.32 -11.82
C VAL A 83 0.89 -5.54 -11.71
N VAL A 84 1.48 -4.92 -10.69
CA VAL A 84 2.93 -4.89 -10.46
C VAL A 84 3.24 -5.39 -9.06
N GLU A 85 4.37 -6.08 -8.93
CA GLU A 85 4.96 -6.41 -7.62
C GLU A 85 5.88 -5.28 -7.18
N CYS A 86 5.77 -4.88 -5.91
CA CYS A 86 6.55 -3.79 -5.35
C CYS A 86 6.96 -4.08 -3.91
N THR A 87 8.03 -3.44 -3.45
CA THR A 87 8.48 -3.48 -2.05
C THR A 87 8.15 -2.16 -1.37
N ILE A 88 7.61 -2.22 -0.16
CA ILE A 88 7.28 -1.03 0.63
C ILE A 88 8.57 -0.45 1.21
N LEU A 89 8.86 0.82 0.94
CA LEU A 89 10.06 1.51 1.42
C LEU A 89 9.77 2.34 2.68
N SER A 90 8.73 3.17 2.63
CA SER A 90 8.39 4.09 3.70
C SER A 90 6.97 4.60 3.57
N TYR A 91 6.47 5.25 4.62
CA TYR A 91 5.19 5.94 4.63
C TYR A 91 5.42 7.44 4.48
N GLY A 92 4.49 8.13 3.82
CA GLY A 92 4.43 9.58 3.81
C GLY A 92 3.00 10.08 3.67
N ASP A 93 2.82 11.39 3.80
CA ASP A 93 1.50 12.02 3.82
C ASP A 93 0.72 11.82 2.51
N ASN A 94 1.45 11.68 1.39
CA ASN A 94 0.86 11.48 0.07
C ASN A 94 0.55 10.01 -0.25
N GLY A 95 0.96 9.08 0.61
CA GLY A 95 0.80 7.64 0.42
C GLY A 95 2.08 6.86 0.76
N ILE A 96 2.06 5.58 0.43
CA ILE A 96 3.16 4.65 0.71
C ILE A 96 4.19 4.73 -0.41
N PHE A 97 5.45 4.98 -0.08
CA PHE A 97 6.52 4.92 -1.07
C PHE A 97 6.88 3.47 -1.34
N VAL A 98 6.85 3.10 -2.61
CA VAL A 98 7.13 1.74 -3.07
C VAL A 98 8.25 1.75 -4.11
N ASN A 99 8.98 0.64 -4.19
CA ASN A 99 9.96 0.38 -5.22
C ASN A 99 9.54 -0.83 -6.07
N PHE A 100 9.76 -0.76 -7.39
CA PHE A 100 9.56 -1.87 -8.32
C PHE A 100 10.86 -2.63 -8.55
#